data_AF-A0A7S1Y3X2-F1
#
_entry.id   AF-A0A7S1Y3X2-F1
#
_cell.length_a   1.000
_cell.length_b   1.000
_cell.length_c   1.000
_cell.angle_alpha   90.00
_cell.angle_beta   90.00
_cell.angle_gamma   90.00
#
_symmetry.space_group_name_H-M   'P 1'
#
loop_
_entity.id
_entity.type
_entity.pdbx_description
1 polymer ?
#
loop_
_entity_poly.entity_id
_entity_poly.type
_entity_poly.pdbx_seq_one_letter_code
_entity_poly.pdbx_strand_id
1 'polypeptide(L)'
;TTPSPTPASGGQTSCTGGDVLLELLVVTDAYASTETSFTLVDAEDNEIWNYGIGALGNGQTYNFETCVAPEGCYTLTFDDSYDDGLCCEYGNGYFVAMLDGNVEDEASSFGSDHVVEMGDSCNS
;
A
#
# COMPACT_ATOMS: atom_id res chain seq x y z
N THR A 1 -22.43 1.69 -27.73
CA THR A 1 -21.15 0.98 -27.57
C THR A 1 -20.15 1.97 -27.02
N THR A 2 -20.01 2.03 -25.70
CA THR A 2 -18.96 2.82 -25.06
C THR A 2 -17.64 2.06 -25.21
N PRO A 3 -16.55 2.69 -25.68
CA PRO A 3 -15.25 2.03 -25.68
C PRO A 3 -14.86 1.74 -24.23
N SER A 4 -14.47 0.50 -23.96
CA SER A 4 -13.82 0.13 -22.71
C SER A 4 -12.54 0.95 -22.58
N PRO A 5 -12.21 1.54 -21.40
CA PRO A 5 -10.88 2.06 -21.21
C PRO A 5 -9.92 0.85 -21.28
N THR A 6 -9.09 0.83 -22.31
CA THR A 6 -7.89 0.01 -22.36
C THR A 6 -7.03 0.39 -21.15
N PRO A 7 -6.58 -0.55 -20.30
CA PRO A 7 -5.54 -0.24 -19.33
C PRO A 7 -4.32 0.25 -20.09
N ALA A 8 -3.94 1.50 -19.85
CA ALA A 8 -2.70 2.04 -20.36
C ALA A 8 -1.56 1.26 -19.69
N SER A 9 -0.85 0.44 -20.47
CA SER A 9 0.48 -0.07 -20.15
C SER A 9 1.45 1.12 -20.06
N GLY A 10 1.39 1.84 -18.94
CA GLY A 10 2.25 2.98 -18.63
C GLY A 10 3.47 2.52 -17.85
N GLY A 11 4.54 2.17 -18.57
CA GLY A 11 5.92 2.10 -18.07
C GLY A 11 6.12 1.55 -16.65
N GLN A 12 6.11 0.22 -16.50
CA GLN A 12 6.57 -0.46 -15.30
C GLN A 12 8.00 -0.02 -14.97
N THR A 13 8.21 0.58 -13.79
CA THR A 13 9.55 0.79 -13.21
C THR A 13 10.19 -0.59 -13.13
N SER A 14 11.08 -0.88 -14.09
CA SER A 14 11.56 -2.24 -14.28
C SER A 14 12.60 -2.56 -13.21
N CYS A 15 12.23 -3.41 -12.27
CA CYS A 15 13.17 -3.98 -11.32
C CYS A 15 14.27 -4.77 -12.04
N THR A 16 15.50 -4.64 -11.55
CA THR A 16 16.67 -5.30 -12.14
C THR A 16 17.01 -6.56 -11.37
N GLY A 17 17.60 -7.56 -12.02
CA GLY A 17 18.13 -8.73 -11.31
C GLY A 17 17.11 -9.82 -10.98
N GLY A 18 15.89 -9.75 -11.54
CA GLY A 18 14.83 -10.73 -11.31
C GLY A 18 13.89 -10.40 -10.16
N ASP A 19 14.10 -9.25 -9.51
CA ASP A 19 13.17 -8.66 -8.55
C ASP A 19 11.86 -8.25 -9.26
N VAL A 20 10.78 -8.20 -8.48
CA VAL A 20 9.46 -7.73 -8.92
C VAL A 20 9.13 -6.40 -8.25
N LEU A 21 8.22 -5.65 -8.86
CA LEU A 21 7.81 -4.34 -8.36
C LEU A 21 6.69 -4.51 -7.33
N LEU A 22 6.88 -3.94 -6.14
CA LEU A 22 5.84 -3.73 -5.15
C LEU A 22 5.44 -2.26 -5.19
N GLU A 23 4.15 -2.02 -5.39
CA GLU A 23 3.56 -0.68 -5.52
C GLU A 23 2.50 -0.48 -4.45
N LEU A 24 2.47 0.71 -3.86
CA LEU A 24 1.44 1.12 -2.91
C LEU A 24 0.93 2.51 -3.29
N LEU A 25 -0.34 2.56 -3.71
CA LEU A 25 -1.09 3.79 -3.84
C LEU A 25 -1.79 4.07 -2.51
N VAL A 26 -1.62 5.28 -1.98
CA VAL A 26 -2.37 5.76 -0.80
C VAL A 26 -3.04 7.07 -1.13
N VAL A 27 -4.36 7.11 -1.02
CA VAL A 27 -5.15 8.34 -0.99
C VAL A 27 -5.58 8.56 0.44
N THR A 28 -5.15 9.67 1.03
CA THR A 28 -5.45 9.98 2.43
C THR A 28 -6.75 10.75 2.59
N ASP A 29 -7.33 10.63 3.78
CA ASP A 29 -8.52 11.35 4.22
C ASP A 29 -8.13 12.73 4.82
N ALA A 30 -9.04 13.40 5.54
CA ALA A 30 -8.74 14.71 6.14
C ALA A 30 -7.93 14.66 7.45
N TYR A 31 -7.60 13.49 8.01
CA TYR A 31 -6.96 13.34 9.32
C TYR A 31 -5.67 12.51 9.32
N ALA A 32 -5.31 11.88 8.19
CA ALA A 32 -4.11 11.04 8.06
C ALA A 32 -2.81 11.58 8.69
N SER A 33 -2.55 12.89 8.66
CA SER A 33 -1.36 13.48 9.28
C SER A 33 -1.27 13.32 10.80
N THR A 34 -2.37 12.99 11.46
CA THR A 34 -2.42 12.79 12.92
C THR A 34 -2.72 11.37 13.34
N GLU A 35 -3.09 10.49 12.41
CA GLU A 35 -3.63 9.18 12.76
C GLU A 35 -3.10 8.01 11.94
N THR A 36 -2.76 8.23 10.67
CA THR A 36 -2.36 7.15 9.77
C THR A 36 -0.85 7.00 9.77
N SER A 37 -0.41 5.78 9.99
CA SER A 37 0.95 5.33 9.68
C SER A 37 0.93 4.02 8.92
N PHE A 38 2.04 3.69 8.28
CA PHE A 38 2.24 2.34 7.75
C PHE A 38 3.71 1.92 7.75
N THR A 39 3.92 0.61 7.76
CA THR A 39 5.23 -0.02 7.61
C THR A 39 5.17 -1.14 6.58
N LEU A 40 6.30 -1.39 5.92
CA LEU A 40 6.51 -2.58 5.08
C LEU A 40 7.77 -3.26 5.57
N VAL A 41 7.68 -4.54 5.92
CA VAL A 41 8.81 -5.37 6.34
C VAL A 41 8.93 -6.64 5.49
N ASP A 42 10.12 -7.21 5.41
CA ASP A 42 10.33 -8.56 4.86
C ASP A 42 10.09 -9.66 5.91
N ALA A 43 10.28 -10.92 5.50
CA ALA A 43 10.07 -12.10 6.33
C ALA A 43 11.02 -12.19 7.55
N GLU A 44 12.11 -11.42 7.56
CA GLU A 44 13.07 -11.33 8.65
C GLU A 44 12.88 -10.08 9.51
N ASP A 45 11.73 -9.42 9.40
CA ASP A 45 11.39 -8.15 10.06
C ASP A 45 12.32 -6.98 9.68
N ASN A 46 13.02 -7.05 8.53
CA ASN A 46 13.78 -5.91 8.06
C ASN A 46 12.84 -4.88 7.45
N GLU A 47 13.00 -3.64 7.88
CA GLU A 47 12.18 -2.52 7.42
C GLU A 47 12.55 -2.09 6.00
N ILE A 48 11.53 -2.08 5.13
CA ILE A 48 11.60 -1.55 3.76
C ILE A 48 10.98 -0.15 3.73
N TRP A 49 9.79 0.01 4.31
CA TRP A 49 9.13 1.31 4.49
C TRP A 49 8.72 1.53 5.94
N ASN A 50 8.82 2.78 6.40
CA ASN A 50 8.32 3.23 7.69
C ASN A 50 7.87 4.68 7.61
N TYR A 51 6.55 4.85 7.59
CA TYR A 51 5.88 6.14 7.54
C TYR A 51 5.06 6.29 8.81
N GLY A 52 5.68 6.88 9.84
CA GLY A 52 4.99 7.17 11.10
C GLY A 52 4.00 8.34 11.00
N ILE A 53 3.27 8.57 12.09
CA ILE A 53 2.33 9.68 12.23
C ILE A 53 2.96 11.02 11.84
N GLY A 54 2.27 11.77 10.99
CA GLY A 54 2.72 13.05 10.46
C GLY A 54 3.59 12.97 9.19
N ALA A 55 3.93 11.76 8.73
CA ALA A 55 4.63 11.58 7.47
C ALA A 55 3.71 11.75 6.25
N LEU A 56 2.41 11.47 6.42
CA LEU A 56 1.39 11.68 5.40
C LEU A 56 0.64 12.99 5.65
N GLY A 57 0.28 13.68 4.57
CA GLY A 57 -0.56 14.87 4.60
C GLY A 57 -2.03 14.52 4.37
N ASN A 58 -2.92 15.41 4.77
CA ASN A 58 -4.37 15.23 4.63
C ASN A 58 -4.82 15.46 3.18
N GLY A 59 -5.72 14.62 2.68
CA GLY A 59 -6.34 14.72 1.36
C GLY A 59 -5.34 14.66 0.21
N GLN A 60 -4.26 13.91 0.39
CA GLN A 60 -3.15 13.77 -0.56
C GLN A 60 -3.17 12.40 -1.22
N THR A 61 -2.42 12.28 -2.32
CA THR A 61 -2.17 11.01 -3.00
C THR A 61 -0.68 10.74 -3.02
N TYR A 62 -0.30 9.55 -2.58
CA TYR A 62 1.07 9.05 -2.55
C TYR A 62 1.16 7.78 -3.39
N ASN A 63 2.29 7.63 -4.10
CA ASN A 63 2.65 6.40 -4.80
C ASN A 63 4.03 5.99 -4.29
N PHE A 64 4.12 4.81 -3.71
CA PHE A 64 5.36 4.20 -3.25
C PHE A 64 5.70 3.02 -4.14
N GLU A 65 6.96 2.88 -4.47
CA GLU A 65 7.48 1.82 -5.33
C GLU A 65 8.78 1.29 -4.73
N THR A 66 8.93 -0.02 -4.70
CA THR A 66 10.18 -0.67 -4.32
C THR A 66 10.33 -2.00 -5.05
N CYS A 67 11.58 -2.42 -5.29
CA CYS A 67 11.88 -3.72 -5.87
C CYS A 67 12.11 -4.73 -4.76
N VAL A 68 11.46 -5.87 -4.87
CA VAL A 68 11.48 -6.94 -3.88
C VAL A 68 11.74 -8.30 -4.53
N ALA A 69 12.23 -9.26 -3.75
CA ALA A 69 12.48 -10.60 -4.26
C ALA A 69 11.13 -11.29 -4.57
N PRO A 70 11.00 -11.98 -5.72
CA PRO A 70 9.73 -12.58 -6.15
C PRO A 70 9.22 -13.66 -5.21
N GLU A 71 10.12 -14.41 -4.57
CA GLU A 71 9.76 -15.47 -3.60
C GLU A 71 9.80 -14.97 -2.14
N GLY A 72 9.90 -13.66 -1.92
CA GLY A 72 9.84 -13.08 -0.58
C GLY A 72 8.42 -13.06 0.00
N CYS A 73 8.33 -12.89 1.31
CA CYS A 73 7.10 -12.55 1.99
C CYS A 73 7.26 -11.16 2.59
N TYR A 74 6.25 -10.32 2.40
CA TYR A 74 6.25 -8.94 2.82
C TYR A 74 4.98 -8.63 3.59
N THR A 75 5.14 -7.97 4.73
CA THR A 75 4.01 -7.57 5.57
C THR A 75 3.89 -6.06 5.53
N LEU A 76 2.79 -5.58 4.96
CA LEU A 76 2.38 -4.19 4.99
C LEU A 76 1.36 -4.01 6.10
N THR A 77 1.65 -3.14 7.04
CA THR A 77 0.74 -2.83 8.15
C THR A 77 0.36 -1.37 8.08
N PHE A 78 -0.93 -1.08 8.01
CA PHE A 78 -1.50 0.24 8.29
C PHE A 78 -1.96 0.29 9.73
N ASP A 79 -1.71 1.40 10.40
CA ASP A 79 -2.27 1.73 11.71
C ASP A 79 -3.05 3.03 11.60
N ASP A 80 -4.24 3.07 12.22
CA ASP A 80 -5.08 4.25 12.36
C ASP A 80 -5.52 4.43 13.81
N SER A 81 -5.19 5.57 14.41
CA SER A 81 -5.44 5.80 15.85
C SER A 81 -6.89 6.18 16.20
N TYR A 82 -7.73 6.48 15.20
CA TYR A 82 -9.16 6.81 15.40
C TYR A 82 -10.12 5.66 15.09
N ASP A 83 -9.58 4.51 14.66
CA ASP A 83 -10.28 3.26 14.37
C ASP A 83 -11.31 3.34 13.22
N ASP A 84 -11.14 4.26 12.27
CA ASP A 84 -11.99 4.39 11.07
C ASP A 84 -11.23 4.18 9.74
N GLY A 85 -9.90 4.10 9.81
CA GLY A 85 -9.02 3.80 8.70
C GLY A 85 -8.71 5.03 7.85
N LEU A 86 -9.06 5.00 6.56
CA LEU A 86 -8.85 6.11 5.61
C LEU A 86 -10.19 6.71 5.13
N CYS A 87 -11.29 6.48 5.87
CA CYS A 87 -12.66 6.71 5.40
C CYS A 87 -13.53 7.26 6.55
N CYS A 88 -14.71 7.87 6.38
CA CYS A 88 -15.48 8.23 5.18
C CYS A 88 -16.21 9.58 5.34
N GLU A 89 -16.44 10.00 6.59
CA GLU A 89 -17.21 11.22 6.89
C GLU A 89 -16.40 12.48 6.56
N TYR A 90 -15.07 12.36 6.59
CA TYR A 90 -14.14 13.48 6.44
C TYR A 90 -13.22 13.39 5.21
N GLY A 91 -13.37 12.34 4.40
CA GLY A 91 -12.58 12.12 3.20
C GLY A 91 -12.84 10.73 2.65
N ASN A 92 -12.65 10.54 1.35
CA ASN A 92 -12.72 9.21 0.74
C ASN A 92 -11.30 8.77 0.39
N GLY A 93 -10.52 8.46 1.43
CA GLY A 93 -9.21 7.84 1.29
C GLY A 93 -9.33 6.32 1.10
N TYR A 94 -8.23 5.72 0.65
CA TYR A 94 -8.07 4.28 0.44
C TYR A 94 -6.60 3.99 0.15
N PHE A 95 -6.20 2.73 0.28
CA PHE A 95 -4.95 2.24 -0.28
C PHE A 95 -5.20 1.12 -1.29
N VAL A 96 -4.24 0.93 -2.21
CA VAL A 96 -4.16 -0.23 -3.11
C VAL A 96 -2.72 -0.73 -3.08
N ALA A 97 -2.53 -1.97 -2.62
CA ALA A 97 -1.25 -2.65 -2.60
C ALA A 97 -1.16 -3.62 -3.78
N MET A 98 -0.06 -3.55 -4.54
CA MET A 98 0.16 -4.37 -5.72
C MET A 98 1.54 -5.02 -5.71
N LEU A 99 1.62 -6.26 -6.20
CA LEU A 99 2.86 -7.01 -6.40
C LEU A 99 2.91 -7.56 -7.82
N ASP A 100 3.99 -7.24 -8.54
CA ASP A 100 4.19 -7.60 -9.95
C ASP A 100 2.98 -7.25 -10.85
N GLY A 101 2.34 -6.11 -10.55
CA GLY A 101 1.16 -5.60 -11.26
C GLY A 101 -0.17 -6.28 -10.91
N ASN A 102 -0.19 -7.21 -9.95
CA ASN A 102 -1.41 -7.81 -9.41
C ASN A 102 -1.83 -7.06 -8.15
N VAL A 103 -3.14 -6.82 -7.97
CA VAL A 103 -3.68 -6.25 -6.73
C VAL A 103 -3.71 -7.34 -5.67
N GLU A 104 -2.97 -7.13 -4.58
CA GLU A 104 -2.92 -8.03 -3.44
C GLU A 104 -4.02 -7.69 -2.43
N ASP A 105 -4.22 -6.38 -2.15
CA ASP A 105 -5.33 -5.91 -1.33
C ASP A 105 -5.65 -4.42 -1.59
N GLU A 106 -6.88 -4.03 -1.26
CA GLU A 106 -7.34 -2.64 -1.28
C GLU A 106 -8.40 -2.42 -0.19
N ALA A 107 -8.23 -1.36 0.60
CA ALA A 107 -9.22 -1.00 1.61
C ALA A 107 -9.29 0.52 1.83
N SER A 108 -10.46 0.97 2.25
CA SER A 108 -10.71 2.35 2.70
C SER A 108 -11.08 2.42 4.17
N SER A 109 -11.91 1.49 4.64
CA SER A 109 -12.33 1.40 6.04
C SER A 109 -11.72 0.16 6.69
N PHE A 110 -11.00 0.37 7.79
CA PHE A 110 -10.51 -0.65 8.69
C PHE A 110 -10.60 -0.10 10.11
N GLY A 111 -10.32 -0.93 11.11
CA GLY A 111 -10.32 -0.49 12.52
C GLY A 111 -9.01 0.21 12.87
N SER A 112 -8.42 -0.18 14.00
CA SER A 112 -7.11 0.32 14.45
C SER A 112 -5.96 0.00 13.51
N ASP A 113 -6.07 -1.09 12.75
CA ASP A 113 -5.03 -1.59 11.89
C ASP A 113 -5.58 -2.42 10.74
N HIS A 114 -4.77 -2.57 9.70
CA HIS A 114 -5.00 -3.48 8.59
C HIS A 114 -3.67 -4.04 8.09
N VAL A 115 -3.61 -5.37 7.95
CA VAL A 115 -2.39 -6.09 7.58
C VAL A 115 -2.58 -6.77 6.23
N VAL A 116 -1.62 -6.56 5.34
CA VAL A 116 -1.55 -7.21 4.03
C VAL A 116 -0.26 -8.03 3.96
N GLU A 117 -0.41 -9.34 3.81
CA GLU A 117 0.70 -10.25 3.48
C GLU A 117 0.79 -10.39 1.96
N MET A 118 1.97 -10.11 1.39
CA MET A 118 2.21 -10.13 -0.05
C MET A 118 3.40 -11.02 -0.38
N GLY A 119 3.26 -11.82 -1.43
CA GLY A 119 4.29 -12.72 -1.93
C GLY A 119 4.02 -14.20 -1.66
N ASP A 120 4.64 -15.05 -2.47
CA ASP A 120 4.32 -16.47 -2.55
C ASP A 120 4.76 -17.29 -1.32
N SER A 121 5.65 -16.77 -0.48
CA SER A 121 6.19 -17.48 0.68
C SER A 121 5.52 -17.15 2.01
N CYS A 122 4.49 -16.30 2.02
CA CYS A 122 3.71 -16.00 3.22
C CYS A 122 2.93 -17.25 3.69
N ASN A 123 3.16 -17.68 4.94
CA ASN A 123 2.62 -18.91 5.56
C ASN A 123 3.10 -20.28 5.00
N SER A 124 4.38 -20.39 4.61
CA SER A 124 5.01 -21.67 4.22
C SER A 124 5.50 -22.53 5.40
#